data_AF-A0A842LQF0-F1
#
_entry.id   AF-A0A842LQF0-F1
#
_cell.length_a   1.000
_cell.length_b   1.000
_cell.length_c   1.000
_cell.angle_alpha   90.00
_cell.angle_beta   90.00
_cell.angle_gamma   90.00
#
_symmetry.space_group_name_H-M   'P 1'
#
loop_
_entity.id
_entity.type
_entity.pdbx_description
1 polymer ?
#
loop_
_entity_poly.entity_id
_entity_poly.type
_entity_poly.pdbx_seq_one_letter_code
_entity_poly.pdbx_strand_id
1 'polypeptide(L)' 'MAEEVKKIVDAVPMLLNFPTKRFHVDYDKEADVLYISFERPQKATDTEVTDEGILLRYREDKLVGITILNASRFKVKV' A
#
# COMPACT_ATOMS: atom_id res chain seq x y z
N MET A 1 8.51 19.83 8.92
CA MET A 1 8.35 19.40 10.32
C MET A 1 6.89 19.46 10.78
N ALA A 2 6.33 20.60 11.21
CA ALA A 2 4.96 20.64 11.78
C ALA A 2 3.86 20.20 10.79
N GLU A 3 3.93 20.65 9.54
CA GLU A 3 2.95 20.29 8.51
C GLU A 3 3.06 18.82 8.07
N GLU A 4 4.28 18.26 8.06
CA GLU A 4 4.50 16.84 7.75
C GLU A 4 3.97 15.94 8.88
N VAL A 5 4.18 16.35 10.13
CA VAL A 5 3.63 15.66 11.31
C VAL A 5 2.11 15.70 11.28
N LYS A 6 1.50 16.82 10.90
CA LYS A 6 0.04 16.93 10.76
C LYS A 6 -0.50 15.90 9.76
N LYS A 7 0.11 15.77 8.58
CA LYS A 7 -0.28 14.75 7.58
C LYS A 7 -0.22 13.32 8.14
N ILE A 8 0.76 13.03 8.99
CA ILE A 8 0.88 11.71 9.64
C ILE A 8 -0.25 11.52 10.66
N VAL A 9 -0.52 12.53 11.49
CA VAL A 9 -1.61 12.49 12.48
C VAL A 9 -2.96 12.32 11.79
N ASP A 10 -3.19 13.02 10.69
CA ASP A 10 -4.42 12.92 9.89
C ASP A 10 -4.63 11.50 9.32
N ALA A 11 -3.55 10.76 9.07
CA ALA A 11 -3.61 9.37 8.61
C ALA A 11 -3.88 8.36 9.74
N VAL A 12 -3.65 8.70 11.02
CA VAL A 12 -3.75 7.77 12.17
C VAL A 12 -5.10 7.03 12.21
N PRO A 13 -6.28 7.66 12.06
CA PRO A 13 -7.54 6.93 12.07
C PRO A 13 -7.63 5.86 10.98
N MET A 14 -7.07 6.11 9.79
CA MET A 14 -7.03 5.13 8.71
C MET A 14 -6.08 3.97 9.05
N LEU A 15 -4.92 4.28 9.66
CA LEU A 15 -3.95 3.25 10.06
C LEU A 15 -4.47 2.39 11.23
N LEU A 16 -5.27 2.95 12.13
CA LEU A 16 -5.89 2.20 13.23
C LEU A 16 -7.01 1.27 12.75
N ASN A 17 -7.70 1.62 11.67
CA ASN A 17 -8.74 0.80 11.03
C ASN A 17 -8.19 -0.16 9.96
N PHE A 18 -6.87 -0.25 9.82
CA PHE A 18 -6.23 -1.07 8.79
C PHE A 18 -6.48 -2.58 9.05
N PRO A 19 -6.67 -3.41 8.00
CA PRO A 19 -7.06 -4.82 8.17
C PRO A 19 -5.99 -5.69 8.85
N THR A 20 -4.78 -5.17 9.07
CA THR A 20 -3.70 -5.86 9.79
C THR A 20 -3.03 -4.92 10.79
N LYS A 21 -2.61 -5.48 11.93
CA LYS A 21 -1.88 -4.75 12.97
C LYS A 21 -0.43 -4.43 12.58
N ARG A 22 0.13 -5.14 11.61
CA ARG A 22 1.50 -4.94 11.14
C ARG A 22 1.54 -5.07 9.63
N PHE A 23 2.06 -4.05 8.99
CA PHE A 23 2.23 -4.00 7.55
C PHE A 23 3.50 -3.21 7.21
N HIS A 24 3.92 -3.30 5.95
CA HIS A 24 5.05 -2.57 5.42
C HIS A 24 4.59 -1.80 4.19
N VAL A 25 4.98 -0.54 4.10
CA VAL A 25 4.75 0.32 2.93
C VAL A 25 6.10 0.73 2.39
N ASP A 26 6.28 0.59 1.09
CA ASP A 26 7.51 0.98 0.40
C ASP A 26 7.17 1.64 -0.93
N TYR A 27 7.63 2.88 -1.14
CA TYR A 27 7.38 3.62 -2.36
C TYR A 27 8.68 3.69 -3.17
N ASP A 28 8.70 2.97 -4.28
CA ASP A 28 9.76 3.05 -5.26
C ASP A 28 9.48 4.25 -6.18
N LYS A 29 10.26 5.31 -5.98
CA LYS A 29 10.13 6.56 -6.74
C LYS A 29 10.60 6.41 -8.19
N GLU A 30 11.57 5.54 -8.47
CA GLU A 30 12.10 5.35 -9.82
C GLU A 30 11.09 4.61 -10.70
N ALA A 31 10.42 3.61 -10.15
CA ALA A 31 9.37 2.85 -10.84
C ALA A 31 7.98 3.51 -10.77
N ASP A 32 7.79 4.51 -9.89
CA ASP A 32 6.49 5.06 -9.50
C ASP A 32 5.50 3.98 -9.01
N VAL A 33 5.98 3.12 -8.11
CA VAL A 33 5.22 1.97 -7.58
C VAL A 33 5.16 2.01 -6.06
N LEU A 34 3.95 1.85 -5.50
CA LEU A 34 3.76 1.69 -4.05
C LEU A 34 3.46 0.24 -3.71
N TYR A 35 4.30 -0.35 -2.86
CA TYR A 35 4.11 -1.69 -2.32
C TYR A 35 3.51 -1.61 -0.92
N ILE A 36 2.44 -2.36 -0.68
CA ILE A 36 1.83 -2.52 0.63
C ILE A 36 1.83 -4.02 0.97
N SER A 37 2.58 -4.41 1.99
CA SER A 37 2.65 -5.80 2.45
C SER A 37 1.92 -5.97 3.78
N PHE A 38 0.97 -6.89 3.85
CA PHE A 38 0.20 -7.16 5.09
C PHE A 38 0.88 -8.14 6.03
N GLU A 39 1.93 -8.81 5.56
CA GLU A 39 2.74 -9.75 6.31
C GLU A 39 4.12 -9.86 5.68
N ARG A 40 5.12 -10.31 6.46
CA ARG A 40 6.46 -10.63 5.95
C ARG A 40 6.94 -11.98 6.52
N PRO A 41 7.45 -12.89 5.68
CA PRO A 41 7.46 -12.84 4.21
C PRO A 41 6.04 -12.99 3.62
N GLN A 42 5.73 -12.30 2.53
CA GLN A 42 4.39 -12.37 1.91
C GLN A 42 4.11 -13.75 1.28
N LYS A 43 5.12 -14.37 0.65
CA LYS A 43 4.99 -15.65 -0.07
C LYS A 43 3.76 -15.70 -1.00
N ALA A 44 3.47 -14.62 -1.72
CA ALA A 44 2.36 -14.58 -2.67
C ALA A 44 2.56 -15.64 -3.76
N THR A 45 1.51 -16.40 -4.05
CA THR A 45 1.47 -17.44 -5.09
C THR A 45 0.69 -17.00 -6.32
N ASP A 46 -0.15 -15.97 -6.18
CA ASP A 46 -1.00 -15.48 -7.25
C ASP A 46 -1.10 -13.95 -7.25
N THR A 47 -1.52 -13.37 -8.38
CA THR A 47 -1.69 -11.93 -8.57
C THR A 47 -2.84 -11.63 -9.50
N GLU A 48 -3.84 -10.90 -9.00
CA GLU A 48 -4.90 -10.34 -9.81
C GLU A 48 -4.59 -8.89 -10.18
N VAL A 49 -4.86 -8.52 -11.43
CA VAL A 49 -4.61 -7.17 -11.95
C VAL A 49 -5.96 -6.48 -12.15
N THR A 50 -6.16 -5.32 -11.53
CA THR A 50 -7.33 -4.49 -11.77
C THR A 50 -7.10 -3.54 -12.94
N ASP A 51 -8.18 -3.08 -13.57
CA ASP A 51 -8.15 -2.07 -14.64
C ASP A 51 -7.52 -0.75 -14.19
N GLU A 52 -7.47 -0.51 -12.88
CA GLU A 52 -6.86 0.67 -12.30
C GLU A 52 -5.34 0.52 -12.13
N GLY A 53 -4.70 -0.59 -12.49
CA GLY A 53 -3.27 -0.79 -12.26
C GLY A 53 -2.92 -1.04 -10.79
N ILE A 54 -3.87 -1.60 -10.05
CA ILE A 54 -3.65 -2.14 -8.71
C ILE A 54 -3.51 -3.66 -8.85
N LEU A 55 -2.38 -4.19 -8.42
CA LEU A 55 -2.14 -5.64 -8.38
C LEU A 55 -2.41 -6.14 -6.96
N LEU A 56 -3.38 -7.04 -6.84
CA LEU A 56 -3.73 -7.71 -5.61
C LEU A 56 -2.89 -8.99 -5.48
N ARG A 57 -2.09 -9.09 -4.43
CA ARG A 57 -1.15 -10.20 -4.21
C ARG A 57 -1.76 -11.21 -3.24
N TYR A 58 -1.96 -12.43 -3.71
CA TYR A 58 -2.60 -13.50 -2.93
C TYR A 58 -1.64 -14.63 -2.61
N ARG A 59 -1.82 -15.25 -1.45
CA ARG A 59 -1.31 -16.59 -1.15
C ARG A 59 -2.51 -17.47 -0.86
N GLU A 60 -2.76 -18.44 -1.75
CA GLU A 60 -4.07 -19.13 -1.80
C GLU A 60 -5.19 -18.07 -1.85
N ASP A 61 -6.23 -18.17 -1.03
CA ASP A 61 -7.34 -17.21 -1.01
C ASP A 61 -7.07 -15.96 -0.13
N LYS A 62 -5.86 -15.84 0.45
CA LYS A 62 -5.53 -14.75 1.38
C LYS A 62 -4.83 -13.62 0.65
N LEU A 63 -5.41 -12.41 0.71
CA LEU A 63 -4.72 -11.19 0.27
C LEU A 63 -3.54 -10.89 1.23
N VAL A 64 -2.32 -10.96 0.72
CA VAL A 64 -1.06 -10.76 1.47
C VAL A 64 -0.35 -9.44 1.13
N GLY A 65 -0.82 -8.75 0.10
CA GLY A 65 -0.37 -7.39 -0.20
C GLY A 65 -0.98 -6.81 -1.46
N ILE A 66 -0.56 -5.59 -1.76
CA ILE A 66 -1.00 -4.82 -2.91
C ILE A 66 0.23 -4.15 -3.54
N THR A 67 0.26 -4.06 -4.87
CA THR A 67 1.20 -3.24 -5.62
C THR A 67 0.41 -2.22 -6.44
N ILE A 68 0.66 -0.93 -6.25
CA ILE A 68 -0.05 0.15 -6.94
C ILE A 68 0.91 0.75 -7.96
N LEU A 69 0.60 0.59 -9.25
CA LEU A 69 1.36 1.19 -10.33
C LEU A 69 0.96 2.66 -10.53
N ASN A 70 1.88 3.46 -11.06
CA ASN A 70 1.68 4.90 -11.28
C ASN A 70 1.17 5.60 -10.00
N ALA A 71 1.72 5.22 -8.85
CA ALA A 71 1.15 5.56 -7.54
C ALA A 71 1.10 7.07 -7.30
N SER A 72 2.00 7.84 -7.94
CA SER A 72 2.00 9.30 -7.88
C SER A 72 0.68 9.94 -8.31
N ARG A 73 -0.13 9.28 -9.15
CA ARG A 73 -1.46 9.79 -9.58
C ARG A 73 -2.45 9.95 -8.42
N PHE A 74 -2.23 9.23 -7.32
CA PHE A 74 -3.07 9.30 -6.12
C PHE A 74 -2.64 10.40 -5.16
N LYS A 75 -1.54 11.11 -5.44
CA LYS A 75 -1.16 12.28 -4.65
C LYS A 75 -2.23 13.35 -4.83
N VAL A 76 -2.90 13.71 -3.73
CA VAL A 76 -3.75 14.90 -3.70
C VAL A 76 -2.87 16.10 -4.03
N LYS A 77 -3.23 16.88 -5.05
CA LYS A 77 -2.65 18.20 -5.28
C LYS A 77 -3.07 19.07 -4.11
N VAL A 78 -2.19 19.19 -3.12
CA VAL A 78 -2.30 20.19 -2.04
C VAL A 78 -1.87 21.53 -2.62
#